data_AF-A0A847XZH9-F1
#
_entry.id   AF-A0A847XZH9-F1
#
_cell.length_a   1.000
_cell.length_b   1.000
_cell.length_c   1.000
_cell.angle_alpha   90.00
_cell.angle_beta   90.00
_cell.angle_gamma   90.00
#
_symmetry.space_group_name_H-M   'P 1'
#
loop_
_entity.id
_entity.type
_entity.pdbx_description
1 polymer ?
#
loop_
_entity_poly.entity_id
_entity_poly.type
_entity_poly.pdbx_seq_one_letter_code
_entity_poly.pdbx_strand_id
1 'polypeptide(L)'
;MKFSLRQMIIVFGFLVLVFLGMLFWPFVFNSIIQPIALVMWLFLRLFVLSIDQAYIWGILVIGVIFVLFRLFPKYTETNQLEETMPVNETLNSINIWSHLFNPGESLANDRQVLRREFGRILTRYYANSLHRQPDFQLYDALHRGEIPLPTEIYALVFEEENHQNRNGLRGMITSVINTPRRWVRRWKGQDRTDHYRMIDEMLTFMESSLEMKKDDETSTFNTD
;
A
#
# COMPACT_ATOMS: atom_id res chain seq x y z
N MET A 1 21.61 21.24 43.64
CA MET A 1 20.34 21.29 42.89
C MET A 1 19.30 22.01 43.73
N LYS A 2 18.68 23.09 43.22
CA LYS A 2 17.61 23.80 43.93
C LYS A 2 16.27 23.19 43.49
N PHE A 3 15.63 22.40 44.36
CA PHE A 3 14.29 21.89 44.08
C PHE A 3 13.30 23.05 44.09
N SER A 4 12.48 23.13 43.06
CA SER A 4 11.40 24.12 43.04
C SER A 4 10.35 23.75 44.09
N LEU A 5 9.79 24.75 44.77
CA LEU A 5 8.77 24.55 45.82
C LEU A 5 7.58 23.71 45.31
N ARG A 6 7.24 23.83 44.02
CA ARG A 6 6.21 23.01 43.36
C ARG A 6 6.56 21.52 43.32
N GLN A 7 7.81 21.17 43.00
CA GLN A 7 8.26 19.77 43.02
C GLN A 7 8.24 19.22 44.44
N MET A 8 8.59 20.03 45.45
CA MET A 8 8.57 19.61 46.85
C MET A 8 7.14 19.29 47.31
N ILE A 9 6.15 20.11 46.94
CA ILE A 9 4.74 19.86 47.24
C ILE A 9 4.23 18.59 46.55
N ILE A 10 4.58 18.36 45.28
CA ILE A 10 4.16 17.16 44.54
C ILE A 10 4.75 15.90 45.18
N VAL A 11 6.06 15.92 45.47
CA VAL A 11 6.74 14.78 46.11
C VAL A 11 6.15 14.53 47.49
N PHE A 12 5.92 15.58 48.29
CA PHE A 12 5.32 15.44 49.61
C PHE A 12 3.89 14.91 49.54
N GLY A 13 3.06 15.43 48.63
CA GLY A 13 1.70 14.96 48.40
C GLY A 13 1.67 13.49 47.97
N PHE A 14 2.58 13.08 47.08
CA PHE A 14 2.75 11.69 46.69
C PHE A 14 3.16 10.81 47.88
N LEU A 15 4.10 11.27 48.70
CA LEU A 15 4.60 10.53 49.87
C LEU A 15 3.50 10.34 50.92
N VAL A 16 2.69 11.38 51.17
CA VAL A 16 1.50 11.30 52.03
C VAL A 16 0.49 10.30 51.45
N LEU A 17 0.23 10.32 50.14
CA LEU A 17 -0.68 9.40 49.49
C LEU A 17 -0.22 7.94 49.60
N VAL A 18 1.08 7.67 49.38
CA VAL A 18 1.68 6.35 49.57
C VAL A 18 1.58 5.90 51.03
N PHE A 19 1.85 6.81 51.97
CA PHE A 19 1.74 6.53 53.40
C PHE A 19 0.30 6.18 53.81
N LEU A 20 -0.69 6.95 53.35
CA LEU A 20 -2.11 6.61 53.54
C LEU A 20 -2.45 5.26 52.90
N GLY A 21 -1.95 4.99 51.69
CA GLY A 21 -2.13 3.70 51.02
C GLY A 21 -1.58 2.52 51.84
N MET A 22 -0.42 2.70 52.49
CA MET A 22 0.14 1.70 53.41
C MET A 22 -0.65 1.58 54.71
N LEU A 23 -1.10 2.70 55.29
CA LEU A 23 -1.90 2.69 56.52
C LEU A 23 -3.23 1.94 56.33
N PHE A 24 -3.88 2.15 55.19
CA PHE A 24 -5.13 1.49 54.80
C PHE A 24 -4.90 0.24 53.95
N TRP A 25 -3.71 -0.35 53.99
CA TRP A 25 -3.36 -1.54 53.21
C TRP A 25 -4.36 -2.71 53.37
N PRO A 26 -4.87 -3.04 54.58
CA PRO A 26 -5.84 -4.12 54.73
C PRO A 26 -7.15 -3.84 53.97
N PHE A 27 -7.59 -2.59 53.96
CA PHE A 27 -8.79 -2.18 53.23
C PHE A 27 -8.57 -2.23 51.72
N VAL A 28 -7.46 -1.66 51.22
CA VAL A 28 -7.10 -1.71 49.80
C VAL A 28 -6.98 -3.15 49.32
N PHE A 29 -6.34 -4.02 50.11
CA PHE A 29 -6.18 -5.42 49.77
C PHE A 29 -7.54 -6.14 49.69
N ASN A 30 -8.36 -6.05 50.74
CA ASN A 30 -9.61 -6.80 50.83
C ASN A 30 -10.70 -6.27 49.89
N SER A 31 -10.79 -4.95 49.70
CA SER A 31 -11.86 -4.32 48.93
C SER A 31 -11.52 -4.10 47.47
N ILE A 32 -10.24 -4.02 47.10
CA ILE A 32 -9.82 -3.70 45.71
C ILE A 32 -8.98 -4.83 45.13
N ILE A 33 -7.87 -5.19 45.76
CA ILE A 33 -6.90 -6.13 45.18
C ILE A 33 -7.50 -7.54 45.08
N GLN A 34 -8.10 -8.04 46.16
CA GLN A 34 -8.68 -9.38 46.21
C GLN A 34 -9.79 -9.63 45.18
N PRO A 35 -10.81 -8.77 45.01
CA PRO A 35 -11.83 -8.99 43.99
C PRO A 35 -11.26 -8.89 42.56
N ILE A 36 -10.34 -7.96 42.31
CA ILE A 36 -9.68 -7.86 40.99
C ILE A 36 -8.86 -9.13 40.70
N ALA A 37 -8.12 -9.64 41.68
CA ALA A 37 -7.35 -10.87 41.55
C ALA A 37 -8.26 -12.07 41.29
N LEU A 38 -9.42 -12.15 41.95
CA LEU A 38 -10.40 -13.21 41.75
C LEU A 38 -11.00 -13.14 40.33
N VAL A 39 -11.37 -11.95 39.87
CA VAL A 39 -11.86 -11.74 38.50
C VAL A 39 -10.80 -12.10 37.47
N MET A 40 -9.56 -11.65 37.65
CA MET A 40 -8.43 -12.00 36.79
C MET A 40 -8.15 -13.50 36.78
N TRP A 41 -8.22 -14.16 37.93
CA TRP A 41 -8.06 -15.61 38.03
C TRP A 41 -9.20 -16.36 37.33
N LEU A 42 -10.44 -15.89 37.46
CA LEU A 42 -11.59 -16.44 36.73
C LEU A 42 -11.43 -16.25 35.22
N PHE A 43 -11.00 -15.08 34.77
CA PHE A 43 -10.69 -14.85 33.36
C PHE A 43 -9.58 -15.76 32.88
N LEU A 44 -8.48 -15.88 33.62
CA LEU A 44 -7.42 -16.80 33.28
C LEU A 44 -7.94 -18.23 33.23
N ARG A 45 -8.76 -18.66 34.19
CA ARG A 45 -9.35 -19.99 34.22
C ARG A 45 -10.30 -20.22 33.04
N LEU A 46 -11.14 -19.25 32.71
CA LEU A 46 -12.02 -19.32 31.55
C LEU A 46 -11.19 -19.32 30.27
N PHE A 47 -10.29 -18.38 30.03
CA PHE A 47 -9.52 -18.36 28.79
C PHE A 47 -8.56 -19.55 28.66
N VAL A 48 -7.85 -19.93 29.72
CA VAL A 48 -6.86 -21.02 29.64
C VAL A 48 -7.50 -22.39 29.68
N LEU A 49 -8.53 -22.62 30.51
CA LEU A 49 -9.20 -23.92 30.60
C LEU A 49 -10.46 -24.06 29.72
N SER A 50 -11.08 -22.97 29.26
CA SER A 50 -12.18 -23.02 28.28
C SER A 50 -11.70 -22.99 26.84
N ILE A 51 -10.41 -22.71 26.59
CA ILE A 51 -9.82 -23.11 25.31
C ILE A 51 -9.76 -24.64 25.37
N ASP A 52 -10.78 -25.25 24.75
CA ASP A 52 -10.83 -26.68 24.55
C ASP A 52 -9.49 -27.13 23.97
N GLN A 53 -8.94 -28.21 24.51
CA GLN A 53 -7.65 -28.76 24.08
C GLN A 53 -7.64 -28.98 22.56
N ALA A 54 -8.82 -29.21 21.97
CA ALA A 54 -9.07 -29.23 20.54
C ALA A 54 -8.54 -27.99 19.77
N TYR A 55 -8.66 -26.77 20.29
CA TYR A 55 -8.18 -25.56 19.61
C TYR A 55 -6.66 -25.42 19.65
N ILE A 56 -6.03 -25.77 20.79
CA ILE A 56 -4.56 -25.79 20.91
C ILE A 56 -3.99 -26.82 19.93
N TRP A 57 -4.57 -28.02 19.88
CA TRP A 57 -4.21 -29.03 18.89
C TRP A 57 -4.52 -28.58 17.46
N GLY A 58 -5.63 -27.89 17.22
CA GLY A 58 -5.97 -27.34 15.91
C GLY A 58 -4.93 -26.35 15.39
N ILE A 59 -4.52 -25.39 16.22
CA ILE A 59 -3.46 -24.43 15.87
C ILE A 59 -2.13 -25.13 15.65
N LEU A 60 -1.79 -26.13 16.49
CA LEU A 60 -0.56 -26.89 16.36
C LEU A 60 -0.53 -27.70 15.05
N VAL A 61 -1.63 -28.38 14.71
CA VAL A 61 -1.77 -29.12 13.45
C VAL A 61 -1.68 -28.19 12.25
N ILE A 62 -2.38 -27.05 12.26
CA ILE A 62 -2.30 -26.04 11.20
C ILE A 62 -0.88 -25.49 11.07
N GLY A 63 -0.19 -25.23 12.19
CA GLY A 63 1.20 -24.77 12.20
C GLY A 63 2.15 -25.78 11.58
N VAL A 64 2.00 -27.07 11.90
CA VAL A 64 2.79 -28.15 11.30
C VAL A 64 2.50 -28.26 9.80
N ILE A 65 1.24 -28.23 9.38
CA ILE A 65 0.86 -28.24 7.96
C ILE A 65 1.51 -27.06 7.23
N PHE A 66 1.43 -25.85 7.79
CA PHE A 66 2.03 -24.65 7.21
C PHE A 66 3.55 -24.77 7.07
N VAL A 67 4.24 -25.28 8.10
CA VAL A 67 5.69 -25.52 8.06
C VAL A 67 6.03 -26.58 7.01
N LEU A 68 5.26 -27.67 6.92
CA LEU A 68 5.44 -28.69 5.89
C LEU A 68 5.26 -28.07 4.49
N PHE A 69 4.19 -27.29 4.26
CA PHE A 69 3.98 -26.58 2.99
C PHE A 69 5.12 -25.62 2.64
N ARG A 70 5.69 -24.95 3.64
CA ARG A 70 6.85 -24.07 3.44
C ARG A 70 8.14 -24.83 3.14
N LEU A 71 8.28 -26.04 3.68
CA LEU A 71 9.43 -26.91 3.48
C LEU A 71 9.40 -27.64 2.14
N PHE A 72 8.23 -27.75 1.49
CA PHE A 72 8.21 -28.20 0.09
C PHE A 72 8.94 -27.16 -0.75
N PRO A 73 10.13 -27.48 -1.31
CA PRO A 73 10.78 -26.59 -2.25
C PRO A 73 9.78 -26.36 -3.36
N LYS A 74 9.48 -25.08 -3.65
CA LYS A 74 8.75 -24.74 -4.86
C LYS A 74 9.54 -25.40 -5.98
N TYR A 75 8.96 -26.43 -6.60
CA TYR A 75 9.41 -26.91 -7.89
C TYR A 75 9.27 -25.70 -8.80
N THR A 76 10.35 -24.94 -8.87
CA THR A 76 10.56 -24.00 -9.95
C THR A 76 10.71 -24.97 -11.09
N GLU A 77 9.63 -25.18 -11.84
CA GLU A 77 9.77 -25.66 -13.20
C GLU A 77 10.79 -24.71 -13.80
N THR A 78 12.03 -25.18 -13.84
CA THR A 78 13.05 -24.66 -14.71
C THR A 78 12.46 -24.93 -16.09
N ASN A 79 11.60 -24.02 -16.53
CA ASN A 79 11.28 -23.81 -17.91
C ASN A 79 12.65 -23.68 -18.55
N GLN A 80 13.09 -24.78 -19.16
CA GLN A 80 14.17 -24.77 -20.10
C GLN A 80 13.83 -23.61 -21.00
N LEU A 81 14.67 -22.57 -20.95
CA LEU A 81 14.74 -21.59 -22.00
C LEU A 81 15.06 -22.39 -23.27
N GLU A 82 14.03 -22.87 -23.95
CA GLU A 82 14.07 -22.98 -25.38
C GLU A 82 14.54 -21.62 -25.86
N GLU A 83 15.71 -21.61 -26.49
CA GLU A 83 16.17 -20.53 -27.37
C GLU A 83 15.10 -20.32 -28.43
N THR A 84 14.03 -19.63 -28.04
CA THR A 84 13.03 -19.15 -28.97
C THR A 84 13.70 -18.03 -29.74
N MET A 85 13.80 -18.26 -31.04
CA MET A 85 14.08 -17.29 -32.10
C MET A 85 13.67 -15.87 -31.72
N PRO A 86 14.37 -14.82 -32.21
CA PRO A 86 14.14 -13.43 -31.82
C PRO A 86 12.64 -13.12 -31.81
N VAL A 87 12.07 -13.17 -30.60
CA VAL A 87 10.66 -12.91 -30.38
C VAL A 87 10.48 -11.47 -30.79
N ASN A 88 9.70 -11.28 -31.87
CA ASN A 88 9.29 -9.99 -32.39
C ASN A 88 9.10 -9.02 -31.21
N GLU A 89 9.87 -7.94 -31.14
CA GLU A 89 9.92 -7.05 -29.95
C GLU A 89 8.52 -6.61 -29.51
N THR A 90 7.61 -6.52 -30.48
CA THR A 90 6.18 -6.33 -30.32
C THR A 90 5.52 -7.38 -29.41
N LEU A 91 5.73 -8.68 -29.66
CA LEU A 91 5.18 -9.77 -28.83
C LEU A 91 5.77 -9.78 -27.42
N ASN A 92 7.06 -9.47 -27.27
CA ASN A 92 7.69 -9.38 -25.96
C ASN A 92 7.12 -8.19 -25.16
N SER A 93 6.91 -7.05 -25.83
CA SER A 93 6.23 -5.91 -25.21
C SER A 93 4.82 -6.30 -24.76
N ILE A 94 4.02 -6.95 -25.60
CA ILE A 94 2.66 -7.41 -25.28
C ILE A 94 2.67 -8.39 -24.10
N ASN A 95 3.65 -9.28 -24.02
CA ASN A 95 3.75 -10.24 -22.91
C ASN A 95 4.14 -9.56 -21.59
N ILE A 96 5.06 -8.59 -21.64
CA ILE A 96 5.43 -7.76 -20.48
C ILE A 96 4.21 -6.98 -19.98
N TRP A 97 3.42 -6.41 -20.90
CA TRP A 97 2.13 -5.81 -20.57
C TRP A 97 1.24 -6.85 -19.88
N SER A 98 0.94 -7.97 -20.52
CA SER A 98 0.09 -9.05 -19.97
C SER A 98 0.44 -9.44 -18.52
N HIS A 99 1.73 -9.58 -18.21
CA HIS A 99 2.19 -9.93 -16.87
C HIS A 99 1.99 -8.81 -15.83
N LEU A 100 2.13 -7.53 -16.22
CA LEU A 100 1.86 -6.38 -15.35
C LEU A 100 0.36 -6.21 -15.02
N PHE A 101 -0.55 -6.77 -15.82
CA PHE A 101 -2.00 -6.63 -15.63
C PHE A 101 -2.67 -7.79 -14.91
N ASN A 102 -1.94 -8.82 -14.49
CA ASN A 102 -2.55 -10.00 -13.88
C ASN A 102 -2.99 -9.69 -12.43
N PRO A 103 -4.30 -9.53 -12.15
CA PRO A 103 -4.81 -8.85 -10.95
C PRO A 103 -4.77 -9.70 -9.66
N GLY A 104 -3.97 -10.76 -9.65
CA GLY A 104 -3.94 -11.78 -8.59
C GLY A 104 -2.94 -11.54 -7.47
N GLU A 105 -1.83 -10.83 -7.71
CA GLU A 105 -0.72 -10.75 -6.76
C GLU A 105 -0.38 -9.30 -6.34
N SER A 106 -1.08 -8.81 -5.31
CA SER A 106 -0.67 -7.63 -4.51
C SER A 106 -0.76 -6.22 -5.15
N LEU A 107 -1.95 -5.88 -5.66
CA LEU A 107 -2.35 -4.54 -6.15
C LEU A 107 -1.96 -3.29 -5.30
N ALA A 108 -1.63 -3.46 -4.01
CA ALA A 108 -1.30 -2.33 -3.13
C ALA A 108 0.13 -1.80 -3.31
N ASN A 109 1.11 -2.67 -3.55
CA ASN A 109 2.49 -2.25 -3.85
C ASN A 109 2.66 -1.92 -5.35
N ASP A 110 1.76 -2.44 -6.17
CA ASP A 110 1.82 -2.38 -7.63
C ASP A 110 1.47 -1.01 -8.20
N ARG A 111 0.62 -0.21 -7.53
CA ARG A 111 0.22 1.10 -8.06
C ARG A 111 1.40 2.06 -8.29
N GLN A 112 2.40 2.07 -7.41
CA GLN A 112 3.58 2.92 -7.59
C GLN A 112 4.46 2.42 -8.75
N VAL A 113 4.63 1.11 -8.86
CA VAL A 113 5.38 0.48 -9.95
C VAL A 113 4.69 0.78 -11.28
N LEU A 114 3.37 0.58 -11.34
CA LEU A 114 2.56 0.81 -12.51
C LEU A 114 2.58 2.28 -12.94
N ARG A 115 2.47 3.22 -12.00
CA ARG A 115 2.64 4.66 -12.28
C ARG A 115 4.00 4.97 -12.89
N ARG A 116 5.07 4.41 -12.33
CA ARG A 116 6.43 4.61 -12.84
C ARG A 116 6.60 4.04 -14.25
N GLU A 117 6.09 2.84 -14.50
CA GLU A 117 6.15 2.23 -15.82
C GLU A 117 5.29 3.02 -16.83
N PHE A 118 4.09 3.46 -16.46
CA PHE A 118 3.28 4.33 -17.31
C PHE A 118 3.98 5.63 -17.68
N GLY A 119 4.61 6.30 -16.70
CA GLY A 119 5.43 7.50 -16.98
C GLY A 119 6.57 7.21 -17.95
N ARG A 120 7.23 6.04 -17.83
CA ARG A 120 8.29 5.61 -18.76
C ARG A 120 7.75 5.36 -20.17
N ILE A 121 6.60 4.72 -20.28
CA ILE A 121 5.94 4.42 -21.56
C ILE A 121 5.54 5.72 -22.25
N LEU A 122 4.90 6.65 -21.53
CA LEU A 122 4.57 7.97 -22.08
C LEU A 122 5.82 8.71 -22.53
N THR A 123 6.89 8.68 -21.74
CA THR A 123 8.15 9.32 -22.12
C THR A 123 8.74 8.72 -23.39
N ARG A 124 8.75 7.39 -23.52
CA ARG A 124 9.21 6.71 -24.73
C ARG A 124 8.33 7.04 -25.94
N TYR A 125 7.03 7.12 -25.73
CA TYR A 125 6.06 7.48 -26.76
C TYR A 125 6.32 8.90 -27.28
N TYR A 126 6.42 9.89 -26.39
CA TYR A 126 6.74 11.28 -26.76
C TYR A 126 8.15 11.44 -27.35
N ALA A 127 9.13 10.67 -26.87
CA ALA A 127 10.46 10.67 -27.45
C ALA A 127 10.40 10.22 -28.91
N ASN A 128 9.67 9.15 -29.18
CA ASN A 128 9.48 8.62 -30.53
C ASN A 128 8.71 9.60 -31.44
N SER A 129 7.65 10.25 -30.94
CA SER A 129 6.89 11.22 -31.73
C SER A 129 7.73 12.45 -32.11
N LEU A 130 8.63 12.88 -31.23
CA LEU A 130 9.58 13.97 -31.45
C LEU A 130 10.87 13.55 -32.17
N HIS A 131 11.01 12.27 -32.56
CA HIS A 131 12.23 11.70 -33.16
C HIS A 131 13.50 11.97 -32.31
N ARG A 132 13.37 11.93 -30.98
CA ARG A 132 14.46 12.10 -30.02
C ARG A 132 14.63 10.83 -29.18
N GLN A 133 15.82 10.64 -28.61
CA GLN A 133 16.03 9.55 -27.66
C GLN A 133 15.29 9.84 -26.34
N PRO A 134 14.74 8.81 -25.67
CA PRO A 134 14.09 8.98 -24.38
C PRO A 134 15.12 9.37 -23.33
N ASP A 135 15.13 10.63 -22.95
CA ASP A 135 16.03 11.19 -21.94
C ASP A 135 15.24 11.62 -20.68
N PHE A 136 15.94 11.70 -19.55
CA PHE A 136 15.41 12.16 -18.28
C PHE A 136 14.82 13.58 -18.37
N GLN A 137 15.36 14.44 -19.23
CA GLN A 137 14.82 15.78 -19.45
C GLN A 137 13.39 15.76 -19.99
N LEU A 138 13.08 14.80 -20.87
CA LEU A 138 11.73 14.66 -21.42
C LEU A 138 10.76 14.13 -20.37
N TYR A 139 11.22 13.19 -19.53
CA TYR A 139 10.44 12.72 -18.38
C TYR A 139 10.13 13.86 -17.40
N ASP A 140 11.11 14.72 -17.12
CA ASP A 140 10.97 15.86 -16.22
C ASP A 140 10.05 16.95 -16.83
N ALA A 141 10.15 17.23 -18.14
CA ALA A 141 9.24 18.13 -18.85
C ALA A 141 7.78 17.62 -18.79
N LEU A 142 7.59 16.30 -18.94
CA LEU A 142 6.29 15.64 -18.80
C LEU A 142 5.76 15.76 -17.36
N HIS A 143 6.63 15.55 -16.36
CA HIS A 143 6.31 15.67 -14.93
C HIS A 143 5.99 17.11 -14.51
N ARG A 144 6.59 18.12 -15.15
CA ARG A 144 6.34 19.54 -14.88
C ARG A 144 5.08 20.07 -15.58
N GLY A 145 4.46 19.26 -16.45
CA GLY A 145 3.31 19.67 -17.25
C GLY A 145 3.67 20.64 -18.38
N GLU A 146 4.93 20.68 -18.82
CA GLU A 146 5.35 21.48 -19.98
C GLU A 146 4.79 20.90 -21.30
N ILE A 147 4.56 19.58 -21.31
CA ILE A 147 3.90 18.88 -22.41
C ILE A 147 2.42 18.73 -22.03
N PRO A 148 1.47 19.21 -22.87
CA PRO A 148 0.06 19.14 -22.56
C PRO A 148 -0.40 17.68 -22.56
N LEU A 149 -0.81 17.21 -21.38
CA LEU A 149 -1.47 15.93 -21.17
C LEU A 149 -2.91 16.17 -20.70
N PRO A 150 -3.86 15.28 -21.02
CA PRO A 150 -5.17 15.30 -20.40
C PRO A 150 -5.04 15.31 -18.87
N THR A 151 -5.81 16.17 -18.21
CA THR A 151 -5.74 16.39 -16.76
C THR A 151 -5.91 15.10 -15.96
N GLU A 152 -6.72 14.17 -16.48
CA GLU A 152 -7.00 12.86 -15.90
C GLU A 152 -5.75 11.97 -15.88
N ILE A 153 -5.01 11.92 -17.00
CA ILE A 153 -3.76 11.14 -17.13
C ILE A 153 -2.65 11.77 -16.29
N TYR A 154 -2.59 13.10 -16.25
CA TYR A 154 -1.60 13.81 -15.46
C TYR A 154 -1.78 13.56 -13.95
N ALA A 155 -3.00 13.72 -13.44
CA ALA A 155 -3.33 13.41 -12.05
C ALA A 155 -3.03 11.94 -11.72
N LEU A 156 -3.22 11.08 -12.69
CA LEU A 156 -3.02 9.67 -12.51
C LEU A 156 -1.54 9.26 -12.42
N VAL A 157 -0.69 9.77 -13.30
CA VAL A 157 0.71 9.36 -13.44
C VAL A 157 1.63 10.18 -12.53
N PHE A 158 1.35 11.48 -12.37
CA PHE A 158 2.25 12.45 -11.75
C PHE A 158 1.70 13.10 -10.48
N GLU A 159 0.45 12.87 -10.08
CA GLU A 159 -0.01 13.33 -8.77
C GLU A 159 0.69 12.51 -7.69
N GLU A 160 1.82 13.05 -7.25
CA GLU A 160 2.43 12.71 -5.98
C GLU A 160 1.32 12.81 -4.94
N GLU A 161 0.96 11.68 -4.33
CA GLU A 161 0.22 11.72 -3.08
C GLU A 161 1.02 12.68 -2.20
N ASN A 162 0.45 13.86 -1.96
CA ASN A 162 1.06 15.01 -1.31
C ASN A 162 1.29 14.67 0.18
N HIS A 163 2.16 13.70 0.41
CA HIS A 163 2.53 13.10 1.68
C HIS A 163 3.79 13.75 2.25
N GLN A 164 4.47 14.59 1.46
CA GLN A 164 5.57 15.39 1.96
C GLN A 164 5.03 16.64 2.64
N ASN A 165 5.27 16.68 3.95
CA ASN A 165 5.17 17.83 4.86
C ASN A 165 3.85 17.99 5.64
N ARG A 166 3.33 16.91 6.23
CA ARG A 166 2.48 16.98 7.43
C ARG A 166 3.10 16.20 8.59
N ASN A 167 4.28 16.64 9.03
CA ASN A 167 4.97 16.16 10.23
C ASN A 167 4.28 16.62 11.53
N GLY A 168 2.98 16.37 11.69
CA GLY A 168 2.24 16.71 12.90
C GLY A 168 1.25 15.62 13.28
N LEU A 169 1.16 15.32 14.58
CA LEU A 169 0.22 14.36 15.21
C LEU A 169 -1.23 14.49 14.72
N ARG A 170 -1.64 15.67 14.22
CA ARG A 170 -2.94 15.90 13.56
C ARG A 170 -3.15 15.04 12.31
N GLY A 171 -2.10 14.76 11.54
CA GLY A 171 -2.14 13.90 10.34
C GLY A 171 -2.51 12.45 10.68
N MET A 172 -2.03 11.94 11.81
CA MET A 172 -2.30 10.58 12.28
C MET A 172 -3.75 10.40 12.74
N ILE A 173 -4.35 11.41 13.36
CA ILE A 173 -5.77 11.35 13.76
C ILE A 173 -6.68 11.40 12.54
N THR A 174 -6.36 12.23 11.54
CA THR A 174 -7.12 12.27 10.28
C THR A 174 -6.96 11.02 9.42
N SER A 175 -5.85 10.28 9.51
CA SER A 175 -5.72 9.02 8.80
C SER A 175 -6.65 7.96 9.39
N VAL A 176 -6.69 7.82 10.71
CA VAL A 176 -7.56 6.86 11.42
C VAL A 176 -9.05 7.13 11.15
N ILE A 177 -9.47 8.40 11.12
CA ILE A 177 -10.87 8.77 10.86
C ILE A 177 -11.28 8.48 9.39
N ASN A 178 -10.34 8.53 8.44
CA ASN A 178 -10.63 8.28 7.03
C ASN A 178 -10.39 6.81 6.59
N THR A 179 -9.70 5.99 7.40
CA THR A 179 -9.52 4.56 7.17
C THR A 179 -10.83 3.78 6.94
N PRO A 180 -11.93 3.97 7.71
CA PRO A 180 -13.15 3.21 7.50
C PRO A 180 -13.80 3.48 6.14
N ARG A 181 -13.73 4.72 5.62
CA ARG A 181 -14.22 5.05 4.27
C ARG A 181 -13.43 4.36 3.16
N ARG A 182 -12.10 4.28 3.30
CA ARG A 182 -11.24 3.55 2.35
C ARG A 182 -11.51 2.04 2.39
N TRP A 183 -11.80 1.49 3.57
CA TRP A 183 -12.12 0.07 3.75
C TRP A 183 -13.46 -0.30 3.08
N VAL A 184 -14.47 0.57 3.20
CA VAL A 184 -15.77 0.40 2.53
C VAL A 184 -15.66 0.49 1.01
N ARG A 185 -14.79 1.36 0.47
CA ARG A 185 -14.52 1.40 -0.98
C ARG A 185 -13.82 0.15 -1.49
N ARG A 186 -12.80 -0.34 -0.76
CA ARG A 186 -12.11 -1.61 -1.09
C ARG A 186 -13.06 -2.79 -1.09
N TRP A 187 -13.99 -2.84 -0.14
CA TRP A 187 -15.01 -3.90 -0.07
C TRP A 187 -15.99 -3.89 -1.24
N LYS A 188 -16.32 -2.72 -1.80
CA LYS A 188 -17.24 -2.61 -2.94
C LYS A 188 -16.61 -2.93 -4.30
N GLY A 189 -15.30 -3.23 -4.36
CA GLY A 189 -14.61 -3.51 -5.62
C GLY A 189 -14.51 -2.30 -6.56
N GLN A 190 -14.89 -1.10 -6.09
CA GLN A 190 -14.95 0.12 -6.91
C GLN A 190 -13.55 0.56 -7.36
N ASP A 191 -12.52 0.26 -6.55
CA ASP A 191 -11.12 0.48 -6.91
C ASP A 191 -10.69 -0.31 -8.17
N ARG A 192 -11.34 -1.46 -8.47
CA ARG A 192 -11.09 -2.20 -9.72
C ARG A 192 -11.76 -1.53 -10.90
N THR A 193 -13.01 -1.08 -10.74
CA THR A 193 -13.75 -0.41 -11.80
C THR A 193 -13.07 0.89 -12.21
N ASP A 194 -12.64 1.70 -11.23
CA ASP A 194 -11.88 2.92 -11.47
C ASP A 194 -10.53 2.63 -12.15
N HIS A 195 -9.90 1.49 -11.81
CA HIS A 195 -8.65 1.05 -12.44
C HIS A 195 -8.83 0.63 -13.90
N TYR A 196 -9.90 -0.10 -14.22
CA TYR A 196 -10.19 -0.46 -15.62
C TYR A 196 -10.57 0.75 -16.45
N ARG A 197 -11.37 1.67 -15.91
CA ARG A 197 -11.74 2.92 -16.59
C ARG A 197 -10.52 3.77 -16.92
N MET A 198 -9.59 3.87 -15.97
CA MET A 198 -8.30 4.54 -16.14
C MET A 198 -7.48 3.96 -17.30
N ILE A 199 -7.41 2.63 -17.39
CA ILE A 199 -6.66 1.96 -18.46
C ILE A 199 -7.32 2.23 -19.81
N ASP A 200 -8.65 2.14 -19.87
CA ASP A 200 -9.43 2.40 -21.07
C ASP A 200 -9.20 3.82 -21.60
N GLU A 201 -9.36 4.84 -20.74
CA GLU A 201 -9.10 6.25 -21.07
C GLU A 201 -7.68 6.46 -21.61
N MET A 202 -6.67 5.80 -21.03
CA MET A 202 -5.28 5.90 -21.47
C MET A 202 -5.04 5.22 -22.81
N LEU A 203 -5.61 4.03 -23.03
CA LEU A 203 -5.50 3.31 -24.31
C LEU A 203 -6.17 4.10 -25.43
N THR A 204 -7.39 4.60 -25.20
CA THR A 204 -8.11 5.46 -26.14
C THR A 204 -7.31 6.72 -26.48
N PHE A 205 -6.66 7.34 -25.49
CA PHE A 205 -5.80 8.49 -25.75
C PHE A 205 -4.62 8.12 -26.66
N MET A 206 -3.89 7.03 -26.36
CA MET A 206 -2.77 6.59 -27.20
C MET A 206 -3.22 6.24 -28.63
N GLU A 207 -4.37 5.58 -28.77
CA GLU A 207 -4.96 5.26 -30.07
C GLU A 207 -5.31 6.52 -30.86
N SER A 208 -6.05 7.47 -30.25
CA SER A 208 -6.41 8.74 -30.90
C SER A 208 -5.19 9.58 -31.33
N SER A 209 -4.13 9.57 -30.52
CA SER A 209 -2.88 10.27 -30.84
C SER A 209 -2.10 9.62 -31.98
N LEU A 210 -2.24 8.31 -32.18
CA LEU A 210 -1.66 7.59 -33.31
C LEU A 210 -2.46 7.82 -34.60
N GLU A 211 -3.79 7.84 -34.52
CA GLU A 211 -4.65 8.09 -35.67
C GLU A 211 -4.45 9.49 -36.25
N MET A 212 -4.40 10.53 -35.40
CA MET A 212 -4.13 11.90 -35.85
C MET A 212 -2.84 12.04 -36.67
N LYS A 213 -1.78 11.32 -36.28
CA LYS A 213 -0.50 11.40 -37.01
C LYS A 213 -0.56 10.76 -38.39
N LYS A 214 -1.39 9.72 -38.56
CA LYS A 214 -1.51 8.99 -39.82
C LYS A 214 -2.22 9.82 -40.88
N ASP A 215 -3.21 10.62 -40.48
CA ASP A 215 -3.97 11.49 -41.38
C ASP A 215 -3.15 12.69 -41.90
N ASP A 216 -2.23 13.21 -41.07
CA ASP A 216 -1.29 14.25 -41.49
C ASP A 216 -0.29 13.74 -42.54
N GLU A 217 0.21 12.50 -42.40
CA GLU A 217 1.11 11.91 -43.38
C GLU A 217 0.43 11.63 -44.73
N THR A 218 -0.81 11.11 -44.74
CA THR A 218 -1.56 10.85 -45.99
C THR A 218 -2.00 12.12 -46.72
N SER A 219 -2.25 13.23 -46.00
CA SER A 219 -2.63 14.49 -46.64
C SER A 219 -1.46 15.16 -47.39
N THR A 220 -0.22 14.94 -46.96
CA THR A 220 0.98 15.43 -47.66
C THR A 220 1.35 14.64 -48.93
N PHE A 221 0.79 13.44 -49.13
CA PHE A 221 1.14 12.58 -50.27
C PHE A 221 0.26 12.80 -51.53
N ASN A 222 -0.79 13.62 -51.44
CA ASN A 222 -1.76 13.86 -52.52
C ASN A 222 -1.67 15.27 -53.15
N THR A 223 -0.53 15.95 -53.02
CA THR A 223 -0.32 17.32 -53.56
C THR A 223 0.77 17.43 -54.64
N ASP A 224 1.07 16.33 -55.35
CA ASP A 224 1.80 16.31 -56.63
C ASP A 224 0.93 15.72 -57.74
#